data_AF-A0AA36B4K7-F1
#
_entry.id   AF-A0AA36B4K7-F1
#
_cell.length_a   1.000
_cell.length_b   1.000
_cell.length_c   1.000
_cell.angle_alpha   90.00
_cell.angle_beta   90.00
_cell.angle_gamma   90.00
#
_symmetry.space_group_name_H-M   'P 1'
#
loop_
_entity.id
_entity.type
_entity.pdbx_description
1 polymer ?
#
loop_
_entity_poly.entity_id
_entity_poly.type
_entity_poly.pdbx_seq_one_letter_code
_entity_poly.pdbx_strand_id
1 'polypeptide(L)'
;MFSPARMLFLEDRGVYMGTETIRGIPCFHWKSCQEWSVFSAKMNVHWYFAVDNYWSTAQSSNYHIPVRCDVDGIARFTSFHHIYDFFHFRSGLPDDPTIFETPDGVYCPNRKITKQLPSVPLTMSFYTEIVTESFPVVATMKEEYDHLAFLTKFTYTALPLYQKFSANEVVEIHDFLTGVAYVTDTVTGKCKTRPIPHSNLDSTELNPHDVRMATAKHFFEFPKDKYSYEGIKTVRDVKTETWIGTKVDWPKKGSDKSTWEWHYDYGKSVDSQVIKSKAVPVEFRVHLPDESYFFSVFAFSDIQPRIYAYDVSACYLHSDREKFALSITNLIKLYVQQNTDTFKLYVISAISTTIGIRPLRIQNLKVMFGEVEIIVTFDLTDVAPTIGDVKDRLKEKSFSAAVNELRDLLKKEEFIITIFSLTSGEKTAIRPTEMTFDEVLYKTTPRTTYTKGAMAGLGIGMTLLGLIIALAVSIKVLS
;
A
#
# COMPACT_ATOMS: atom_id res chain seq x y z
N MET A 1 -7.99 35.55 -23.09
CA MET A 1 -6.74 35.88 -22.37
C MET A 1 -5.68 36.23 -23.41
N PHE A 2 -5.06 37.40 -23.29
CA PHE A 2 -4.04 37.91 -24.21
C PHE A 2 -2.66 37.52 -23.65
N SER A 3 -1.86 36.76 -24.39
CA SER A 3 -0.53 36.32 -23.94
C SER A 3 0.55 37.26 -24.49
N PRO A 4 1.44 37.83 -23.65
CA PRO A 4 2.62 38.58 -24.11
C PRO A 4 3.52 37.77 -25.05
N ALA A 5 3.53 36.44 -24.94
CA ALA A 5 4.26 35.58 -25.88
C ALA A 5 3.71 35.68 -27.31
N ARG A 6 2.41 35.98 -27.48
CA ARG A 6 1.85 36.22 -28.81
C ARG A 6 2.40 37.49 -29.47
N MET A 7 2.89 38.45 -28.68
CA MET A 7 3.52 39.66 -29.19
C MET A 7 4.89 39.38 -29.81
N LEU A 8 5.46 38.18 -29.65
CA LEU A 8 6.74 37.79 -30.27
C LEU A 8 6.56 37.08 -31.62
N PHE A 9 5.33 36.84 -32.07
CA PHE A 9 5.09 36.34 -33.42
C PHE A 9 5.30 37.47 -34.44
N LEU A 10 6.50 37.50 -35.00
CA LEU A 10 6.76 38.14 -36.29
C LEU A 10 6.02 37.33 -37.34
N GLU A 11 4.88 37.82 -37.82
CA GLU A 11 4.32 37.32 -39.09
C GLU A 11 5.29 37.66 -40.24
N ASP A 12 5.25 36.92 -41.35
CA ASP A 12 6.17 36.96 -42.52
C ASP A 12 6.27 38.31 -43.28
N ARG A 13 5.92 39.45 -42.65
CA ARG A 13 5.89 40.79 -43.24
C ARG A 13 6.60 41.87 -42.41
N GLY A 14 7.46 41.48 -41.46
CA GLY A 14 8.30 42.43 -40.72
C GLY A 14 9.33 43.15 -41.61
N VAL A 15 9.39 44.48 -41.52
CA VAL A 15 10.37 45.34 -42.19
C VAL A 15 11.44 45.74 -41.17
N TYR A 16 12.72 45.52 -41.52
CA TYR A 16 13.84 45.99 -40.71
C TYR A 16 13.98 47.52 -40.82
N MET A 17 14.04 48.19 -39.68
CA MET A 17 14.07 49.65 -39.57
C MET A 17 15.44 50.20 -39.16
N GLY A 18 16.41 49.32 -38.88
CA GLY A 18 17.75 49.70 -38.41
C GLY A 18 18.00 49.30 -36.96
N THR A 19 18.90 50.04 -36.30
CA THR A 19 19.23 49.83 -34.89
C THR A 19 18.75 51.00 -34.05
N GLU A 20 18.13 50.72 -32.90
CA GLU A 20 17.65 51.72 -31.95
C GLU A 20 18.02 51.32 -30.52
N THR A 21 18.27 52.29 -29.64
CA THR A 21 18.60 52.01 -28.24
C THR A 21 17.34 52.02 -27.39
N ILE A 22 16.95 50.86 -26.86
CA ILE A 22 15.82 50.71 -25.96
C ILE A 22 16.34 50.35 -24.58
N ARG A 23 16.00 51.16 -23.57
CA ARG A 23 16.40 50.92 -22.17
C ARG A 23 17.92 50.74 -21.98
N GLY A 24 18.71 51.48 -22.75
CA GLY A 24 20.18 51.38 -22.75
C GLY A 24 20.75 50.17 -23.49
N ILE A 25 19.91 49.44 -24.23
CA ILE A 25 20.27 48.24 -24.99
C ILE A 25 20.14 48.58 -26.49
N PRO A 26 21.23 48.52 -27.27
CA PRO A 26 21.15 48.60 -28.72
C PRO A 26 20.40 47.37 -29.24
N CYS A 27 19.36 47.63 -30.00
CA CYS A 27 18.45 46.64 -30.51
C CYS A 27 18.32 46.75 -32.03
N PHE A 28 18.20 45.62 -32.72
CA PHE A 28 17.60 45.54 -34.05
C PHE A 28 16.11 45.88 -33.96
N HIS A 29 15.68 46.88 -34.72
CA HIS A 29 14.31 47.35 -34.78
C HIS A 29 13.60 46.80 -36.01
N TRP A 30 12.46 46.15 -35.78
CA TRP A 30 11.57 45.64 -36.82
C TRP A 30 10.18 46.23 -36.66
N LYS A 31 9.49 46.45 -37.78
CA LYS A 31 8.11 46.97 -37.80
C LYS A 31 7.22 46.09 -38.67
N SER A 32 6.00 45.84 -38.25
CA SER A 32 4.95 45.25 -39.10
C SER A 32 3.60 45.90 -38.82
N CYS A 33 2.73 45.89 -39.82
CA CYS A 33 1.31 46.14 -39.63
C CYS A 33 0.61 44.78 -39.50
N GLN A 34 -0.14 44.57 -38.43
CA GLN A 34 -0.87 43.32 -38.16
C GLN A 34 -2.37 43.58 -38.03
N GLU A 35 -3.16 42.58 -38.42
CA GLU A 35 -4.61 42.58 -38.25
C GLU A 35 -5.05 41.34 -37.50
N TRP A 36 -5.68 41.53 -36.34
CA TRP A 36 -6.13 40.45 -35.47
C TRP A 36 -7.64 40.33 -35.54
N SER A 37 -8.11 39.43 -36.41
CA SER A 37 -9.54 39.22 -36.72
C SER A 37 -10.39 38.94 -35.47
N VAL A 38 -9.89 38.13 -34.54
CA VAL A 38 -10.55 37.77 -33.27
C VAL A 38 -10.86 39.00 -32.41
N PHE A 39 -10.03 40.04 -32.47
CA PHE A 39 -10.20 41.26 -31.69
C PHE A 39 -10.70 42.45 -32.53
N SER A 40 -10.91 42.26 -33.83
CA SER A 40 -11.19 43.33 -34.79
C SER A 40 -10.19 44.49 -34.61
N ALA A 41 -8.91 44.14 -34.54
CA ALA A 41 -7.83 45.08 -34.24
C ALA A 41 -6.87 45.22 -35.42
N LYS A 42 -6.51 46.47 -35.75
CA LYS A 42 -5.43 46.80 -36.68
C LYS A 42 -4.35 47.53 -35.89
N MET A 43 -3.12 47.07 -36.00
CA MET A 43 -2.02 47.55 -35.17
C MET A 43 -0.71 47.66 -35.94
N ASN A 44 0.10 48.64 -35.58
CA ASN A 44 1.52 48.65 -35.87
C ASN A 44 2.24 48.00 -34.69
N VAL A 45 3.15 47.08 -35.00
CA VAL A 45 3.93 46.35 -34.02
C VAL A 45 5.40 46.64 -34.29
N HIS A 46 6.08 47.17 -33.28
CA HIS A 46 7.49 47.47 -33.28
C HIS A 46 8.21 46.49 -32.36
N TRP A 47 9.11 45.67 -32.90
CA TRP A 47 9.92 44.74 -32.13
C TRP A 47 11.35 45.22 -32.02
N TYR A 48 11.90 45.06 -30.83
CA TYR A 48 13.27 45.39 -30.52
C TYR A 48 13.96 44.14 -29.95
N PHE A 49 14.95 43.65 -30.67
CA PHE A 49 15.78 42.53 -30.23
C PHE A 49 17.21 42.99 -30.02
N ALA A 50 17.85 42.58 -28.92
CA ALA A 50 19.22 42.96 -28.64
C ALA A 50 20.15 42.58 -29.81
N VAL A 51 21.08 43.48 -30.15
CA VAL A 51 22.12 43.19 -31.15
C VAL A 51 23.08 42.11 -30.65
N ASP A 52 23.67 41.39 -31.59
CA ASP A 52 24.58 40.28 -31.29
C ASP A 52 25.71 40.69 -30.34
N ASN A 53 26.03 39.79 -29.41
CA ASN A 53 27.14 39.91 -28.45
C ASN A 53 27.11 41.13 -27.52
N TYR A 54 26.06 41.97 -27.55
CA TYR A 54 25.92 43.09 -26.60
C TYR A 54 25.38 42.63 -25.25
N TRP A 55 24.44 41.68 -25.27
CA TRP A 55 23.81 41.13 -24.07
C TRP A 55 23.77 39.61 -24.20
N SER A 56 24.45 38.90 -23.30
CA SER A 56 24.29 37.46 -23.12
C SER A 56 23.44 37.18 -21.87
N THR A 57 22.37 36.40 -21.99
CA THR A 57 21.77 35.80 -20.79
C THR A 57 22.68 34.69 -20.26
N ALA A 58 22.49 34.29 -18.99
CA ALA A 58 23.30 33.26 -18.35
C ALA A 58 23.32 31.89 -19.09
N GLN A 59 22.45 31.70 -20.08
CA GLN A 59 22.37 30.48 -20.90
C GLN A 59 23.10 30.59 -22.26
N SER A 60 24.04 31.54 -22.40
CA SER A 60 24.98 31.65 -23.53
C SER A 60 24.34 31.38 -24.90
N SER A 61 23.65 32.36 -25.46
CA SER A 61 23.24 32.23 -26.84
C SER A 61 23.47 33.50 -27.64
N ASN A 62 24.09 33.32 -28.81
CA ASN A 62 24.32 34.32 -29.85
C ASN A 62 22.99 34.64 -30.58
N TYR A 63 21.87 34.74 -29.84
CA TYR A 63 20.56 35.00 -30.41
C TYR A 63 20.14 36.46 -30.14
N HIS A 64 19.37 37.01 -31.07
CA HIS A 64 18.65 38.27 -30.89
C HIS A 64 17.60 38.13 -29.78
N ILE A 65 17.94 38.51 -28.54
CA ILE A 65 17.05 38.40 -27.38
C ILE A 65 15.95 39.46 -27.48
N PRO A 66 14.65 39.12 -27.36
CA PRO A 66 13.59 40.14 -27.35
C PRO A 66 13.74 41.05 -26.13
N VAL A 67 13.73 42.36 -26.38
CA VAL A 67 13.85 43.41 -25.35
C VAL A 67 12.51 44.10 -25.14
N ARG A 68 11.84 44.49 -26.22
CA ARG A 68 10.56 45.19 -26.18
C ARG A 68 9.70 44.88 -27.41
N CYS A 69 8.39 44.87 -27.19
CA CYS A 69 7.38 44.98 -28.24
C CYS A 69 6.51 46.21 -27.93
N ASP A 70 6.47 47.16 -28.84
CA ASP A 70 5.68 48.38 -28.74
C ASP A 70 4.56 48.32 -29.78
N VAL A 71 3.31 48.46 -29.33
CA VAL A 71 2.13 48.22 -30.14
C VAL A 71 1.17 49.39 -30.04
N ASP A 72 0.96 50.06 -31.17
CA ASP A 72 -0.08 51.06 -31.34
C ASP A 72 -1.15 50.55 -32.31
N GLY A 73 -2.43 50.77 -31.99
CA GLY A 73 -3.48 50.27 -32.86
C GLY A 73 -4.88 50.71 -32.48
N ILE A 74 -5.85 50.23 -33.23
CA ILE A 74 -7.27 50.44 -32.98
C ILE A 74 -7.93 49.07 -32.90
N ALA A 75 -8.61 48.80 -31.78
CA ALA A 75 -9.41 47.60 -31.57
C ALA A 75 -10.85 48.02 -31.27
N ARG A 76 -11.83 47.50 -32.02
CA ARG A 76 -13.27 47.82 -31.83
C ARG A 76 -13.52 49.33 -31.66
N PHE A 77 -12.91 50.14 -32.53
CA PHE A 77 -13.02 51.61 -32.57
C PHE A 77 -12.36 52.37 -31.40
N THR A 78 -11.62 51.70 -30.52
CA THR A 78 -10.82 52.35 -29.46
C THR A 78 -9.34 52.23 -29.78
N SER A 79 -8.64 53.37 -29.77
CA SER A 79 -7.19 53.40 -29.90
C SER A 79 -6.52 52.86 -28.63
N PHE A 80 -5.45 52.10 -28.79
CA PHE A 80 -4.63 51.60 -27.70
C PHE A 80 -3.15 51.75 -28.03
N HIS A 81 -2.35 51.86 -26.98
CA HIS A 81 -0.89 51.85 -27.04
C HIS A 81 -0.37 51.03 -25.88
N HIS A 82 0.32 49.94 -26.17
CA HIS A 82 0.87 49.03 -25.18
C HIS A 82 2.36 48.81 -25.42
N ILE A 83 3.11 48.83 -24.33
CA ILE A 83 4.54 48.51 -24.32
C ILE A 83 4.72 47.23 -23.50
N TYR A 84 5.30 46.21 -24.12
CA TYR A 84 5.67 44.95 -23.49
C TYR A 84 7.18 44.88 -23.40
N ASP A 85 7.71 45.01 -22.19
CA ASP A 85 9.13 44.81 -21.91
C ASP A 85 9.38 43.36 -21.51
N PHE A 86 10.38 42.73 -22.13
CA PHE A 86 10.78 41.37 -21.83
C PHE A 86 12.01 41.36 -20.91
N PHE A 87 11.98 40.49 -19.90
CA PHE A 87 13.05 40.29 -18.93
C PHE A 87 13.25 38.80 -18.70
N HIS A 88 14.47 38.38 -18.38
CA HIS A 88 14.82 36.97 -18.12
C HIS A 88 14.39 35.99 -19.23
N PHE A 89 14.43 36.43 -20.49
CA PHE A 89 14.14 35.56 -21.63
C PHE A 89 15.09 34.36 -21.65
N ARG A 90 14.53 33.17 -21.78
CA ARG A 90 15.26 31.90 -21.94
C ARG A 90 14.81 31.27 -23.24
N SER A 91 15.77 30.93 -24.11
CA SER A 91 15.50 30.15 -25.31
C SER A 91 15.35 28.69 -24.93
N GLY A 92 14.23 28.07 -25.29
CA GLY A 92 13.93 26.68 -24.95
C GLY A 92 13.06 26.52 -23.72
N LEU A 93 12.58 25.29 -23.50
CA LEU A 93 11.92 24.92 -22.25
C LEU A 93 13.00 24.71 -21.18
N PRO A 94 12.70 24.93 -19.89
CA PRO A 94 13.61 24.57 -18.82
C PRO A 94 14.03 23.10 -18.92
N ASP A 95 15.30 22.83 -18.59
CA ASP A 95 15.88 21.48 -18.69
C ASP A 95 15.20 20.49 -17.74
N ASP A 96 14.62 20.99 -16.65
CA ASP A 96 13.83 20.22 -15.71
C ASP A 96 12.36 20.18 -16.19
N PRO A 97 11.86 19.04 -16.70
CA PRO A 97 10.49 18.93 -17.15
C PRO A 97 9.49 18.90 -15.98
N THR A 98 9.94 18.67 -14.74
CA THR A 98 9.05 18.54 -13.57
C THR A 98 8.32 19.84 -13.24
N ILE A 99 8.81 20.98 -13.72
CA ILE A 99 8.13 22.28 -13.56
C ILE A 99 6.75 22.34 -14.23
N PHE A 100 6.48 21.45 -15.18
CA PHE A 100 5.21 21.34 -15.88
C PHE A 100 4.30 20.27 -15.27
N GLU A 101 4.80 19.52 -14.28
CA GLU A 101 4.01 18.56 -13.54
C GLU A 101 3.05 19.27 -12.58
N THR A 102 1.96 18.58 -12.24
CA THR A 102 1.07 19.05 -11.19
C THR A 102 1.81 18.94 -9.86
N PRO A 103 1.95 20.04 -9.08
CA PRO A 103 2.64 19.98 -7.79
C PRO A 103 1.98 18.96 -6.86
N ASP A 104 2.78 18.35 -6.00
CA ASP A 104 2.30 17.35 -5.04
C ASP A 104 1.20 17.95 -4.12
N GLY A 105 0.18 17.15 -3.81
CA GLY A 105 -1.00 17.52 -3.06
C GLY A 105 -2.04 18.36 -3.81
N VAL A 106 -1.78 18.79 -5.05
CA VAL A 106 -2.67 19.68 -5.81
C VAL A 106 -3.66 18.91 -6.69
N TYR A 107 -4.81 18.56 -6.12
CA TYR A 107 -5.91 17.98 -6.90
C TYR A 107 -6.61 19.04 -7.77
N CYS A 108 -6.62 18.82 -9.09
CA CYS A 108 -7.32 19.66 -10.06
C CYS A 108 -8.73 19.09 -10.37
N PRO A 109 -9.83 19.74 -9.91
CA PRO A 109 -11.18 19.28 -10.19
C PRO A 109 -11.48 19.24 -11.69
N ASN A 110 -12.32 18.29 -12.10
CA ASN A 110 -12.77 18.12 -13.49
C ASN A 110 -11.68 17.77 -14.51
N ARG A 111 -10.47 17.39 -14.06
CA ARG A 111 -9.46 16.78 -14.96
C ARG A 111 -10.03 15.48 -15.53
N LYS A 112 -10.01 15.35 -16.86
CA LYS A 112 -10.51 14.14 -17.54
C LYS A 112 -9.72 12.92 -17.06
N ILE A 113 -10.41 11.89 -16.60
CA ILE A 113 -9.80 10.61 -16.24
C ILE A 113 -9.35 9.92 -17.53
N THR A 114 -8.05 9.99 -17.82
CA THR A 114 -7.44 9.39 -19.02
C THR A 114 -6.94 7.96 -18.76
N LYS A 115 -6.72 7.59 -17.49
CA LYS A 115 -6.30 6.24 -17.08
C LYS A 115 -6.96 5.86 -15.75
N GLN A 116 -7.50 4.65 -15.67
CA GLN A 116 -8.08 4.11 -14.44
C GLN A 116 -7.00 3.75 -13.42
N LEU A 117 -7.34 3.78 -12.13
CA LEU A 117 -6.48 3.21 -11.07
C LEU A 117 -6.16 1.74 -11.37
N PRO A 118 -4.97 1.25 -10.98
CA PRO A 118 -4.55 -0.11 -11.30
C PRO A 118 -5.44 -1.17 -10.64
N SER A 119 -5.45 -2.38 -11.22
CA SER A 119 -6.05 -3.53 -10.57
C SER A 119 -5.14 -4.02 -9.44
N VAL A 120 -5.72 -4.20 -8.25
CA VAL A 120 -5.02 -4.71 -7.07
C VAL A 120 -5.29 -6.22 -6.94
N PRO A 121 -4.28 -7.06 -6.66
CA PRO A 121 -4.49 -8.51 -6.47
C PRO A 121 -5.35 -8.82 -5.24
N LEU A 122 -5.95 -10.01 -5.23
CA LEU A 122 -6.75 -10.51 -4.09
C LEU A 122 -5.88 -11.01 -2.94
N THR A 123 -4.60 -11.27 -3.21
CA THR A 123 -3.62 -11.73 -2.24
C THR A 123 -2.35 -10.93 -2.43
N MET A 124 -1.76 -10.45 -1.35
CA MET A 124 -0.51 -9.72 -1.41
C MET A 124 0.20 -9.65 -0.07
N SER A 125 1.49 -9.38 -0.13
CA SER A 125 2.29 -9.00 1.03
C SER A 125 3.30 -7.92 0.65
N PHE A 126 3.58 -7.01 1.57
CA PHE A 126 4.57 -5.96 1.39
C PHE A 126 5.00 -5.39 2.73
N TYR A 127 6.09 -4.61 2.70
CA TYR A 127 6.52 -3.77 3.82
C TYR A 127 6.19 -2.32 3.51
N THR A 128 5.73 -1.60 4.53
CA THR A 128 5.44 -0.18 4.49
C THR A 128 6.36 0.54 5.45
N GLU A 129 7.08 1.54 4.96
CA GLU A 129 7.76 2.55 5.75
C GLU A 129 6.91 3.81 5.77
N ILE A 130 6.68 4.36 6.95
CA ILE A 130 5.81 5.50 7.18
C ILE A 130 6.66 6.64 7.73
N VAL A 131 6.65 7.76 7.00
CA VAL A 131 7.32 9.00 7.38
C VAL A 131 6.27 10.11 7.44
N THR A 132 6.37 10.99 8.44
CA THR A 132 5.55 12.20 8.57
C THR A 132 6.45 13.42 8.68
N GLU A 133 5.97 14.57 8.24
CA GLU A 133 6.76 15.82 8.31
C GLU A 133 6.95 16.31 9.75
N SER A 134 5.99 16.02 10.64
CA SER A 134 6.00 16.52 12.03
C SER A 134 6.87 15.69 12.98
N PHE A 135 7.16 14.43 12.65
CA PHE A 135 7.88 13.51 13.54
C PHE A 135 9.01 12.78 12.81
N PRO A 136 10.28 12.92 13.24
CA PRO A 136 11.42 12.24 12.64
C PRO A 136 11.52 10.77 13.08
N VAL A 137 10.38 10.06 13.16
CA VAL A 137 10.32 8.65 13.50
C VAL A 137 9.84 7.89 12.28
N VAL A 138 10.69 6.97 11.84
CA VAL A 138 10.36 6.04 10.76
C VAL A 138 9.64 4.85 11.39
N ALA A 139 8.37 4.65 11.01
CA ALA A 139 7.62 3.47 11.41
C ALA A 139 7.65 2.44 10.29
N THR A 140 7.80 1.16 10.63
CA THR A 140 7.77 0.06 9.65
C THR A 140 6.69 -0.95 10.01
N MET A 141 6.00 -1.46 9.00
CA MET A 141 4.99 -2.50 9.14
C MET A 141 5.10 -3.50 7.98
N LYS A 142 4.94 -4.79 8.26
CA LYS A 142 4.66 -5.80 7.25
C LYS A 142 3.17 -6.05 7.19
N GLU A 143 2.62 -6.05 6.00
CA GLU A 143 1.19 -6.26 5.73
C GLU A 143 1.05 -7.49 4.84
N GLU A 144 0.23 -8.45 5.25
CA GLU A 144 -0.11 -9.65 4.49
C GLU A 144 -1.64 -9.72 4.38
N TYR A 145 -2.16 -9.53 3.17
CA TYR A 145 -3.59 -9.52 2.87
C TYR A 145 -3.94 -10.75 2.04
N ASP A 146 -4.80 -11.64 2.57
CA ASP A 146 -5.27 -12.83 1.88
C ASP A 146 -6.80 -12.85 1.85
N HIS A 147 -7.38 -12.26 0.80
CA HIS A 147 -8.83 -12.24 0.62
C HIS A 147 -9.42 -13.61 0.34
N LEU A 148 -8.62 -14.54 -0.22
CA LEU A 148 -9.09 -15.89 -0.55
C LEU A 148 -9.28 -16.74 0.72
N ALA A 149 -8.41 -16.55 1.72
CA ALA A 149 -8.52 -17.21 3.02
C ALA A 149 -9.36 -16.42 4.05
N PHE A 150 -9.75 -15.18 3.73
CA PHE A 150 -10.36 -14.21 4.65
C PHE A 150 -9.47 -13.89 5.85
N LEU A 151 -8.16 -13.74 5.60
CA LEU A 151 -7.14 -13.49 6.61
C LEU A 151 -6.32 -12.25 6.28
N THR A 152 -5.97 -11.49 7.31
CA THR A 152 -4.91 -10.49 7.24
C THR A 152 -3.92 -10.70 8.36
N LYS A 153 -2.69 -10.25 8.15
CA LYS A 153 -1.65 -10.25 9.17
C LYS A 153 -0.83 -8.99 9.08
N PHE A 154 -0.62 -8.37 10.23
CA PHE A 154 0.22 -7.21 10.42
C PHE A 154 1.38 -7.58 11.34
N THR A 155 2.59 -7.16 10.99
CA THR A 155 3.76 -7.25 11.87
C THR A 155 4.35 -5.86 12.01
N TYR A 156 4.36 -5.32 13.23
CA TYR A 156 4.80 -3.94 13.47
C TYR A 156 5.37 -3.78 14.87
N THR A 157 6.22 -2.77 15.06
CA THR A 157 6.66 -2.33 16.40
C THR A 157 5.75 -1.21 16.89
N ALA A 158 5.25 -1.32 18.12
CA ALA A 158 4.46 -0.24 18.70
C ALA A 158 5.31 1.04 18.84
N LEU A 159 4.82 2.16 18.31
CA LEU A 159 5.59 3.41 18.35
C LEU A 159 5.79 3.93 19.79
N PRO A 160 6.97 4.50 20.11
CA PRO A 160 7.33 4.93 21.47
C PRO A 160 6.38 5.95 22.11
N LEU A 161 5.69 6.77 21.31
CA LEU A 161 4.72 7.77 21.77
C LEU A 161 3.50 7.18 22.49
N TYR A 162 3.31 5.87 22.43
CA TYR A 162 2.22 5.14 23.08
C TYR A 162 2.66 4.40 24.35
N GLN A 163 3.69 4.88 25.05
CA GLN A 163 4.30 4.24 26.22
C GLN A 163 3.33 4.06 27.42
N LYS A 164 2.54 2.99 27.34
CA LYS A 164 2.18 2.06 28.41
C LYS A 164 2.53 0.60 28.05
N PHE A 165 3.16 0.38 26.89
CA PHE A 165 3.49 -0.92 26.32
C PHE A 165 4.99 -1.05 26.10
N SER A 166 5.49 -2.29 26.10
CA SER A 166 6.85 -2.61 25.69
C SER A 166 7.06 -2.25 24.22
N ALA A 167 8.26 -1.79 23.87
CA ALA A 167 8.69 -1.48 22.49
C ALA A 167 8.89 -2.74 21.63
N ASN A 168 8.11 -3.80 21.87
CA ASN A 168 8.26 -5.09 21.23
C ASN A 168 7.54 -5.13 19.89
N GLU A 169 8.02 -6.00 18.99
CA GLU A 169 7.29 -6.34 17.78
C GLU A 169 6.03 -7.14 18.12
N VAL A 170 4.92 -6.76 17.47
CA VAL A 170 3.60 -7.36 17.60
C VAL A 170 3.21 -7.98 16.27
N VAL A 171 2.66 -9.19 16.33
CA VAL A 171 1.99 -9.84 15.21
C VAL A 171 0.50 -9.86 15.48
N GLU A 172 -0.29 -9.29 14.58
CA GLU A 172 -1.74 -9.23 14.66
C GLU A 172 -2.36 -9.92 13.44
N ILE A 173 -3.14 -10.98 13.67
CA ILE A 173 -3.80 -11.78 12.62
C ILE A 173 -5.31 -11.60 12.75
N HIS A 174 -6.01 -11.22 11.69
CA HIS A 174 -7.48 -11.13 11.70
C HIS A 174 -8.09 -12.25 10.88
N ASP A 175 -8.99 -13.02 11.49
CA ASP A 175 -9.82 -14.01 10.80
C ASP A 175 -11.23 -13.46 10.60
N PHE A 176 -11.52 -13.00 9.38
CA PHE A 176 -12.80 -12.39 9.03
C PHE A 176 -13.95 -13.39 8.90
N LEU A 177 -13.69 -14.70 8.95
CA LEU A 177 -14.77 -15.70 8.98
C LEU A 177 -15.27 -15.96 10.40
N THR A 178 -14.41 -15.79 11.40
CA THR A 178 -14.80 -15.89 12.83
C THR A 178 -14.99 -14.53 13.49
N GLY A 179 -14.46 -13.46 12.91
CA GLY A 179 -14.50 -12.10 13.43
C GLY A 179 -13.48 -11.82 14.52
N VAL A 180 -12.45 -12.66 14.64
CA VAL A 180 -11.48 -12.64 15.74
C VAL A 180 -10.13 -12.12 15.27
N ALA A 181 -9.55 -11.20 16.05
CA ALA A 181 -8.18 -10.76 15.95
C ALA A 181 -7.31 -11.44 17.02
N TYR A 182 -6.21 -12.06 16.60
CA TYR A 182 -5.19 -12.68 17.44
C TYR A 182 -3.98 -11.74 17.50
N VAL A 183 -3.63 -11.27 18.70
CA VAL A 183 -2.56 -10.30 18.91
C VAL A 183 -1.48 -10.91 19.78
N THR A 184 -0.29 -11.12 19.22
CA THR A 184 0.84 -11.77 19.86
C THR A 184 2.01 -10.80 20.00
N ASP A 185 2.49 -10.61 21.23
CA ASP A 185 3.78 -9.97 21.49
C ASP A 185 4.88 -11.01 21.23
N THR A 186 5.71 -10.76 20.22
CA THR A 186 6.70 -11.72 19.72
C THR A 186 7.85 -11.96 20.69
N VAL A 187 8.14 -11.01 21.58
CA VAL A 187 9.25 -11.08 22.53
C VAL A 187 8.85 -11.86 23.77
N THR A 188 7.62 -11.64 24.27
CA THR A 188 7.11 -12.31 25.46
C THR A 188 6.38 -13.62 25.14
N GLY A 189 5.99 -13.83 23.88
CA GLY A 189 5.16 -14.95 23.44
C GLY A 189 3.72 -14.90 23.96
N LYS A 190 3.30 -13.79 24.59
CA LYS A 190 1.94 -13.64 25.10
C LYS A 190 1.00 -13.29 23.96
N CYS A 191 -0.09 -14.05 23.83
CA CYS A 191 -1.18 -13.71 22.92
C CYS A 191 -2.46 -13.34 23.67
N LYS A 192 -3.27 -12.47 23.04
CA LYS A 192 -4.67 -12.21 23.40
C LYS A 192 -5.55 -12.21 22.16
N THR A 193 -6.78 -12.65 22.32
CA THR A 193 -7.83 -12.56 21.30
C THR A 193 -8.79 -11.42 21.61
N ARG A 194 -9.31 -10.77 20.57
CA ARG A 194 -10.33 -9.71 20.66
C ARG A 194 -11.16 -9.67 19.37
N PRO A 195 -12.34 -9.03 19.35
CA PRO A 195 -13.03 -8.76 18.09
C PRO A 195 -12.18 -7.89 17.16
N ILE A 196 -12.37 -8.09 15.85
CA ILE A 196 -11.74 -7.25 14.82
C ILE A 196 -12.26 -5.80 14.96
N PRO A 197 -11.39 -4.76 14.94
CA PRO A 197 -11.85 -3.39 15.02
C PRO A 197 -12.75 -3.00 13.85
N HIS A 198 -13.80 -2.22 14.12
CA HIS A 198 -14.73 -1.72 13.08
C HIS A 198 -14.10 -0.70 12.12
N SER A 199 -13.01 -0.07 12.54
CA SER A 199 -12.34 0.98 11.79
C SER A 199 -10.85 0.68 11.73
N ASN A 200 -10.46 -0.09 10.72
CA ASN A 200 -9.08 -0.42 10.42
C ASN A 200 -8.78 -0.33 8.91
N LEU A 201 -7.52 -0.56 8.49
CA LEU A 201 -7.09 -0.64 7.10
C LEU A 201 -7.74 -1.79 6.34
N ASP A 202 -7.89 -2.94 7.01
CA ASP A 202 -8.42 -4.18 6.46
C ASP A 202 -9.87 -4.47 6.82
N SER A 203 -10.53 -3.60 7.58
CA SER A 203 -11.92 -3.78 7.97
C SER A 203 -12.82 -2.65 7.48
N THR A 204 -14.03 -3.03 7.06
CA THR A 204 -15.11 -2.11 6.73
C THR A 204 -16.29 -2.38 7.65
N GLU A 205 -16.78 -1.33 8.30
CA GLU A 205 -18.02 -1.38 9.06
C GLU A 205 -19.20 -1.62 8.11
N LEU A 206 -19.99 -2.67 8.38
CA LEU A 206 -21.25 -2.94 7.69
C LEU A 206 -22.42 -2.27 8.41
N ASN A 207 -22.37 -2.27 9.73
CA ASN A 207 -23.29 -1.63 10.66
C ASN A 207 -22.55 -1.47 12.02
N PRO A 208 -23.16 -0.84 13.04
CA PRO A 208 -22.50 -0.61 14.33
C PRO A 208 -22.03 -1.86 15.09
N HIS A 209 -22.41 -3.05 14.65
CA HIS A 209 -22.11 -4.33 15.30
C HIS A 209 -21.34 -5.32 14.44
N ASP A 210 -21.26 -5.10 13.12
CA ASP A 210 -20.65 -6.05 12.21
C ASP A 210 -19.56 -5.40 11.35
N VAL A 211 -18.47 -6.15 11.18
CA VAL A 211 -17.38 -5.83 10.26
C VAL A 211 -17.33 -6.83 9.11
N ARG A 212 -16.68 -6.42 8.02
CA ARG A 212 -16.22 -7.32 6.97
C ARG A 212 -14.80 -6.98 6.56
N MET A 213 -14.15 -7.93 5.89
CA MET A 213 -12.86 -7.67 5.26
C MET A 213 -13.01 -6.58 4.19
N ALA A 214 -12.14 -5.59 4.23
CA ALA A 214 -12.00 -4.58 3.21
C ALA A 214 -11.67 -5.24 1.88
N THR A 215 -12.26 -4.75 0.79
CA THR A 215 -11.81 -5.13 -0.56
C THR A 215 -10.39 -4.63 -0.80
N ALA A 216 -9.63 -5.28 -1.68
CA ALA A 216 -8.27 -4.85 -2.03
C ALA A 216 -8.17 -3.36 -2.44
N LYS A 217 -9.17 -2.83 -3.16
CA LYS A 217 -9.24 -1.39 -3.49
C LYS A 217 -9.43 -0.50 -2.27
N HIS A 218 -10.25 -0.93 -1.31
CA HIS A 218 -10.48 -0.18 -0.07
C HIS A 218 -9.27 -0.26 0.88
N PHE A 219 -8.54 -1.38 0.87
CA PHE A 219 -7.29 -1.56 1.60
C PHE A 219 -6.24 -0.51 1.18
N PHE A 220 -6.14 -0.19 -0.11
CA PHE A 220 -5.32 0.93 -0.63
C PHE A 220 -6.03 2.29 -0.68
N GLU A 221 -7.19 2.40 -0.04
CA GLU A 221 -7.97 3.63 0.06
C GLU A 221 -8.35 4.27 -1.29
N PHE A 222 -8.52 3.46 -2.33
CA PHE A 222 -8.89 3.95 -3.66
C PHE A 222 -10.27 4.62 -3.64
N PRO A 223 -10.40 5.86 -4.15
CA PRO A 223 -11.67 6.54 -4.29
C PRO A 223 -12.50 5.88 -5.40
N LYS A 224 -13.82 5.98 -5.28
CA LYS A 224 -14.74 5.43 -6.28
C LYS A 224 -14.70 6.22 -7.60
N ASP A 225 -14.72 7.56 -7.51
CA ASP A 225 -14.96 8.46 -8.64
C ASP A 225 -14.16 9.77 -8.59
N LYS A 226 -13.66 10.19 -7.42
CA LYS A 226 -12.92 11.45 -7.22
C LYS A 226 -11.41 11.29 -7.34
N TYR A 227 -10.92 10.95 -8.53
CA TYR A 227 -9.49 10.90 -8.83
C TYR A 227 -9.19 11.30 -10.27
N SER A 228 -7.92 11.57 -10.56
CA SER A 228 -7.41 11.83 -11.91
C SER A 228 -6.03 11.22 -12.09
N TYR A 229 -5.67 10.94 -13.34
CA TYR A 229 -4.33 10.48 -13.71
C TYR A 229 -3.43 11.68 -13.96
N GLU A 230 -2.29 11.74 -13.27
CA GLU A 230 -1.35 12.87 -13.35
C GLU A 230 -0.32 12.71 -14.45
N GLY A 231 0.03 11.46 -14.79
CA GLY A 231 1.07 11.14 -15.74
C GLY A 231 2.15 10.24 -15.13
N ILE A 232 3.32 10.28 -15.75
CA ILE A 232 4.51 9.59 -15.25
C ILE A 232 5.31 10.61 -14.44
N LYS A 233 5.56 10.31 -13.16
CA LYS A 233 6.44 11.10 -12.28
C LYS A 233 7.67 10.27 -11.91
N THR A 234 8.70 10.90 -11.37
CA THR A 234 9.83 10.19 -10.76
C THR A 234 9.70 10.32 -9.25
N VAL A 235 9.53 9.18 -8.58
CA VAL A 235 9.37 9.09 -7.12
C VAL A 235 10.40 8.12 -6.60
N ARG A 236 11.26 8.56 -5.67
CA ARG A 236 12.34 7.76 -5.08
C ARG A 236 13.24 7.13 -6.15
N ASP A 237 13.60 7.93 -7.15
CA ASP A 237 14.38 7.53 -8.33
C ASP A 237 13.74 6.42 -9.20
N VAL A 238 12.46 6.10 -8.96
CA VAL A 238 11.67 5.17 -9.76
C VAL A 238 10.68 5.93 -10.62
N LYS A 239 10.56 5.56 -11.90
CA LYS A 239 9.51 6.09 -12.77
C LYS A 239 8.18 5.45 -12.40
N THR A 240 7.20 6.27 -12.04
CA THR A 240 5.90 5.80 -11.57
C THR A 240 4.75 6.39 -12.36
N GLU A 241 3.72 5.60 -12.58
CA GLU A 241 2.41 6.10 -12.94
C GLU A 241 1.72 6.66 -11.71
N THR A 242 1.25 7.90 -11.80
CA THR A 242 0.71 8.63 -10.65
C THR A 242 -0.77 8.96 -10.85
N TRP A 243 -1.57 8.66 -9.83
CA TRP A 243 -2.95 9.11 -9.70
C TRP A 243 -3.09 9.99 -8.47
N ILE A 244 -3.97 10.98 -8.53
CA ILE A 244 -4.30 11.87 -7.43
C ILE A 244 -5.80 11.92 -7.20
N GLY A 245 -6.24 11.96 -5.94
CA GLY A 245 -7.65 12.01 -5.58
C GLY A 245 -7.88 12.68 -4.23
N THR A 246 -9.14 12.96 -3.90
CA THR A 246 -9.48 13.61 -2.62
C THR A 246 -10.52 12.82 -1.84
N LYS A 247 -10.35 12.78 -0.52
CA LYS A 247 -11.27 12.18 0.44
C LYS A 247 -11.61 13.19 1.53
N VAL A 248 -12.75 13.01 2.20
CA VAL A 248 -13.27 13.94 3.24
C VAL A 248 -13.52 13.23 4.58
N ASP A 249 -13.15 11.96 4.63
CA ASP A 249 -13.43 11.00 5.69
C ASP A 249 -12.14 10.33 6.18
N TRP A 250 -11.00 11.01 6.02
CA TRP A 250 -9.71 10.47 6.43
C TRP A 250 -8.88 11.48 7.24
N PRO A 251 -8.35 11.08 8.42
CA PRO A 251 -8.52 9.76 9.05
C PRO A 251 -10.01 9.51 9.41
N LYS A 252 -10.46 8.24 9.54
CA LYS A 252 -11.90 7.86 9.69
C LYS A 252 -12.69 8.55 10.84
N LYS A 253 -12.03 9.36 11.68
CA LYS A 253 -12.60 10.20 12.75
C LYS A 253 -12.44 11.71 12.54
N GLY A 254 -11.75 12.15 11.49
CA GLY A 254 -11.55 13.54 11.12
C GLY A 254 -12.41 13.90 9.90
N SER A 255 -12.97 15.10 9.91
CA SER A 255 -13.70 15.69 8.78
C SER A 255 -12.76 16.36 7.75
N ASP A 256 -11.48 16.08 7.83
CA ASP A 256 -10.49 16.82 7.05
C ASP A 256 -10.45 16.32 5.62
N LYS A 257 -10.37 17.29 4.71
CA LYS A 257 -10.15 17.01 3.30
C LYS A 257 -8.70 16.57 3.15
N SER A 258 -8.50 15.32 2.74
CA SER A 258 -7.19 14.77 2.40
C SER A 258 -7.05 14.65 0.88
N THR A 259 -5.85 14.94 0.38
CA THR A 259 -5.43 14.60 -0.98
C THR A 259 -4.53 13.38 -0.93
N TRP A 260 -4.79 12.43 -1.81
CA TRP A 260 -4.08 11.16 -1.90
C TRP A 260 -3.40 11.04 -3.24
N GLU A 261 -2.13 10.65 -3.24
CA GLU A 261 -1.40 10.25 -4.44
C GLU A 261 -1.01 8.78 -4.35
N TRP A 262 -1.22 8.08 -5.45
CA TRP A 262 -0.85 6.68 -5.60
C TRP A 262 0.18 6.54 -6.71
N HIS A 263 1.40 6.11 -6.36
CA HIS A 263 2.49 5.92 -7.29
C HIS A 263 2.75 4.43 -7.48
N TYR A 264 2.56 3.94 -8.71
CA TYR A 264 2.83 2.55 -9.09
C TYR A 264 3.96 2.49 -10.12
N ASP A 265 4.79 1.45 -10.06
CA ASP A 265 5.89 1.29 -11.00
C ASP A 265 5.41 1.32 -12.47
N TYR A 266 6.10 2.08 -13.30
CA TYR A 266 5.87 2.19 -14.75
C TYR A 266 6.29 0.93 -15.53
N GLY A 267 6.76 -0.12 -14.85
CA GLY A 267 7.09 -1.41 -15.45
C GLY A 267 8.56 -1.51 -15.87
N LYS A 268 9.46 -0.86 -15.13
CA LYS A 268 10.92 -0.97 -15.32
C LYS A 268 11.67 -1.42 -14.07
N SER A 269 10.99 -1.75 -12.97
CA SER A 269 11.67 -2.36 -11.84
C SER A 269 12.21 -3.73 -12.23
N VAL A 270 13.54 -3.81 -12.31
CA VAL A 270 14.28 -5.05 -12.50
C VAL A 270 14.59 -5.57 -11.11
N ASP A 271 13.64 -6.24 -10.46
CA ASP A 271 14.04 -7.15 -9.40
C ASP A 271 13.13 -8.38 -9.21
N SER A 272 13.79 -9.52 -9.25
CA SER A 272 13.30 -10.89 -9.21
C SER A 272 12.43 -11.36 -10.39
N GLN A 273 12.83 -12.49 -10.97
CA GLN A 273 12.10 -13.30 -11.96
C GLN A 273 10.76 -13.88 -11.41
N VAL A 274 10.22 -13.31 -10.33
CA VAL A 274 9.11 -13.81 -9.52
C VAL A 274 7.91 -12.85 -9.54
N ILE A 275 8.11 -11.54 -9.76
CA ILE A 275 7.03 -10.55 -9.73
C ILE A 275 6.36 -10.47 -11.11
N LYS A 276 5.22 -11.13 -11.27
CA LYS A 276 4.34 -11.01 -12.45
C LYS A 276 3.30 -9.89 -12.31
N SER A 277 3.33 -9.12 -11.22
CA SER A 277 2.33 -8.08 -10.99
C SER A 277 2.54 -6.91 -11.96
N LYS A 278 1.50 -6.58 -12.73
CA LYS A 278 1.47 -5.42 -13.63
C LYS A 278 1.33 -4.08 -12.90
N ALA A 279 1.12 -4.11 -11.58
CA ALA A 279 0.89 -2.93 -10.76
C ALA A 279 1.56 -3.13 -9.40
N VAL A 280 2.82 -2.71 -9.31
CA VAL A 280 3.60 -2.74 -8.07
C VAL A 280 3.52 -1.35 -7.42
N PRO A 281 2.92 -1.21 -6.22
CA PRO A 281 2.92 0.08 -5.51
C PRO A 281 4.34 0.44 -5.07
N VAL A 282 4.70 1.72 -5.23
CA VAL A 282 6.03 2.26 -4.86
C VAL A 282 5.91 3.19 -3.66
N GLU A 283 4.92 4.09 -3.70
CA GLU A 283 4.67 5.04 -2.63
C GLU A 283 3.20 5.48 -2.65
N PHE A 284 2.64 5.72 -1.47
CA PHE A 284 1.41 6.50 -1.31
C PHE A 284 1.74 7.79 -0.56
N ARG A 285 1.17 8.91 -1.00
CA ARG A 285 1.30 10.19 -0.30
C ARG A 285 -0.07 10.67 0.12
N VAL A 286 -0.15 11.17 1.35
CA VAL A 286 -1.39 11.74 1.87
C VAL A 286 -1.10 13.12 2.40
N HIS A 287 -1.74 14.11 1.79
CA HIS A 287 -1.61 15.51 2.14
C HIS A 287 -2.87 15.96 2.88
N LEU A 288 -2.69 16.35 4.14
CA LEU A 288 -3.67 17.07 4.95
C LEU A 288 -3.35 18.58 4.91
N PRO A 289 -4.25 19.45 5.39
CA PRO A 289 -3.99 20.89 5.44
C PRO A 289 -2.70 21.28 6.16
N ASP A 290 -2.35 20.55 7.22
CA ASP A 290 -1.24 20.91 8.12
C ASP A 290 -0.11 19.86 8.19
N GLU A 291 -0.21 18.75 7.44
CA GLU A 291 0.74 17.65 7.52
C GLU A 291 0.70 16.74 6.28
N SER A 292 1.85 16.22 5.87
CA SER A 292 1.95 15.16 4.86
C SER A 292 2.47 13.83 5.44
N TYR A 293 1.96 12.74 4.88
CA TYR A 293 2.34 11.36 5.18
C TYR A 293 2.87 10.68 3.93
N PHE A 294 3.99 9.98 4.07
CA PHE A 294 4.63 9.24 2.99
C PHE A 294 4.71 7.77 3.38
N PHE A 295 4.05 6.91 2.59
CA PHE A 295 3.98 5.46 2.77
C PHE A 295 4.80 4.80 1.68
N SER A 296 6.07 4.55 1.96
CA SER A 296 7.00 3.90 1.05
C SER A 296 6.79 2.39 1.08
N VAL A 297 6.59 1.76 -0.09
CA VAL A 297 6.28 0.32 -0.20
C VAL A 297 7.48 -0.46 -0.72
N PHE A 298 7.73 -1.64 -0.12
CA PHE A 298 8.87 -2.50 -0.44
C PHE A 298 8.49 -3.98 -0.46
N ALA A 299 9.29 -4.77 -1.19
CA ALA A 299 9.18 -6.24 -1.28
C ALA A 299 7.74 -6.72 -1.54
N PHE A 300 7.05 -6.02 -2.45
CA PHE A 300 5.69 -6.37 -2.84
C PHE A 300 5.66 -7.73 -3.53
N SER A 301 4.74 -8.57 -3.11
CA SER A 301 4.47 -9.89 -3.69
C SER A 301 2.96 -10.09 -3.78
N ASP A 302 2.48 -10.56 -4.92
CA ASP A 302 1.07 -10.94 -5.14
C ASP A 302 0.82 -12.44 -4.88
N ILE A 303 1.84 -13.16 -4.40
CA ILE A 303 1.76 -14.58 -4.05
C ILE A 303 0.94 -14.73 -2.77
N GLN A 304 -0.06 -15.63 -2.80
CA GLN A 304 -0.86 -15.95 -1.63
C GLN A 304 0.03 -16.46 -0.47
N PRO A 305 -0.06 -15.83 0.71
CA PRO A 305 0.61 -16.33 1.90
C PRO A 305 0.14 -17.75 2.24
N ARG A 306 1.06 -18.56 2.75
CA ARG A 306 0.71 -19.93 3.14
C ARG A 306 -0.07 -19.91 4.44
N ILE A 307 -1.10 -20.73 4.55
CA ILE A 307 -2.00 -20.73 5.73
C ILE A 307 -1.28 -20.96 7.06
N TYR A 308 -0.20 -21.76 7.07
CA TYR A 308 0.61 -22.01 8.26
C TYR A 308 1.60 -20.86 8.59
N ALA A 309 1.62 -19.77 7.82
CA ALA A 309 2.32 -18.52 8.17
C ALA A 309 1.49 -17.64 9.13
N TYR A 310 0.21 -17.99 9.34
CA TYR A 310 -0.70 -17.39 10.32
C TYR A 310 -0.66 -18.21 11.62
N ASP A 311 0.39 -18.02 12.41
CA ASP A 311 0.56 -18.73 13.68
C ASP A 311 -0.27 -18.07 14.79
N VAL A 312 -1.27 -18.80 15.27
CA VAL A 312 -2.11 -18.41 16.41
C VAL A 312 -1.90 -19.32 17.63
N SER A 313 -0.91 -20.21 17.60
CA SER A 313 -0.71 -21.23 18.63
C SER A 313 -0.43 -20.65 20.02
N ALA A 314 0.19 -19.47 20.09
CA ALA A 314 0.47 -18.75 21.34
C ALA A 314 -0.80 -18.31 22.09
N CYS A 315 -1.96 -18.27 21.41
CA CYS A 315 -3.24 -17.84 21.96
C CYS A 315 -3.98 -18.96 22.69
N TYR A 316 -3.49 -20.19 22.63
CA TYR A 316 -4.12 -21.37 23.20
C TYR A 316 -3.24 -21.98 24.29
N LEU A 317 -3.84 -22.26 25.44
CA LEU A 317 -3.17 -22.97 26.51
C LEU A 317 -3.13 -24.48 26.20
N HIS A 318 -2.34 -25.24 26.96
CA HIS A 318 -2.26 -26.70 26.81
C HIS A 318 -3.60 -27.42 26.96
N SER A 319 -4.55 -26.87 27.73
CA SER A 319 -5.91 -27.42 27.84
C SER A 319 -6.75 -27.24 26.57
N ASP A 320 -6.36 -26.29 25.72
CA ASP A 320 -7.15 -25.79 24.58
C ASP A 320 -6.50 -26.18 23.25
N ARG A 321 -5.57 -27.15 23.29
CA ARG A 321 -4.91 -27.72 22.13
C ARG A 321 -4.48 -29.16 22.38
N GLU A 322 -4.42 -29.96 21.33
CA GLU A 322 -3.88 -31.31 21.38
C GLU A 322 -2.84 -31.51 20.28
N LYS A 323 -1.76 -32.21 20.60
CA LYS A 323 -0.74 -32.57 19.63
C LYS A 323 -1.05 -33.92 19.02
N PHE A 324 -0.98 -33.97 17.70
CA PHE A 324 -1.07 -35.20 16.92
C PHE A 324 0.27 -35.49 16.29
N ALA A 325 0.54 -36.78 16.12
CA ALA A 325 1.61 -37.26 15.29
C ALA A 325 1.11 -38.40 14.41
N LEU A 326 1.44 -38.31 13.13
CA LEU A 326 1.01 -39.25 12.11
C LEU A 326 2.25 -39.89 11.49
N SER A 327 2.25 -41.22 11.38
CA SER A 327 3.23 -41.95 10.59
C SER A 327 2.68 -42.22 9.20
N ILE A 328 3.52 -41.99 8.19
CA ILE A 328 3.23 -42.23 6.78
C ILE A 328 4.33 -43.09 6.17
N THR A 329 3.93 -44.12 5.42
CA THR A 329 4.84 -45.06 4.77
C THR A 329 5.84 -44.38 3.82
N ASN A 330 7.07 -44.89 3.80
CA ASN A 330 8.22 -44.35 3.06
C ASN A 330 8.06 -44.18 1.53
N LEU A 331 7.04 -44.80 0.91
CA LEU A 331 6.94 -44.90 -0.56
C LEU A 331 6.93 -43.55 -1.29
N ILE A 332 6.54 -42.47 -0.59
CA ILE A 332 6.48 -41.11 -1.14
C ILE A 332 7.54 -40.17 -0.54
N LYS A 333 8.50 -40.68 0.24
CA LYS A 333 9.45 -39.84 0.98
C LYS A 333 10.24 -38.89 0.10
N LEU A 334 10.75 -39.36 -1.04
CA LEU A 334 11.48 -38.50 -1.98
C LEU A 334 10.61 -37.35 -2.51
N TYR A 335 9.35 -37.63 -2.85
CA TYR A 335 8.40 -36.61 -3.30
C TYR A 335 8.16 -35.56 -2.21
N VAL A 336 7.90 -36.01 -0.97
CA VAL A 336 7.65 -35.12 0.17
C VAL A 336 8.89 -34.30 0.53
N GLN A 337 10.09 -34.86 0.45
CA GLN A 337 11.34 -34.13 0.67
C GLN A 337 11.54 -33.00 -0.35
N GLN A 338 11.20 -33.25 -1.62
CA GLN A 338 11.31 -32.23 -2.66
C GLN A 338 10.17 -31.20 -2.65
N ASN A 339 9.01 -31.56 -2.08
CA ASN A 339 7.78 -30.76 -2.14
C ASN A 339 7.15 -30.55 -0.76
N THR A 340 7.98 -30.35 0.28
CA THR A 340 7.52 -30.35 1.69
C THR A 340 6.41 -29.33 1.95
N ASP A 341 6.52 -28.13 1.36
CA ASP A 341 5.52 -27.08 1.56
C ASP A 341 4.17 -27.39 0.93
N THR A 342 4.17 -27.95 -0.29
CA THR A 342 2.97 -28.43 -0.96
C THR A 342 2.36 -29.60 -0.19
N PHE A 343 3.19 -30.51 0.31
CA PHE A 343 2.74 -31.62 1.14
C PHE A 343 2.08 -31.15 2.45
N LYS A 344 2.65 -30.16 3.13
CA LYS A 344 2.02 -29.52 4.29
C LYS A 344 0.63 -28.98 3.96
N LEU A 345 0.44 -28.35 2.80
CA LEU A 345 -0.88 -27.88 2.38
C LEU A 345 -1.86 -29.04 2.14
N TYR A 346 -1.41 -30.16 1.57
CA TYR A 346 -2.27 -31.35 1.45
C TYR A 346 -2.68 -31.93 2.80
N VAL A 347 -1.77 -31.96 3.79
CA VAL A 347 -2.10 -32.39 5.16
C VAL A 347 -3.14 -31.45 5.78
N ILE A 348 -2.91 -30.13 5.75
CA ILE A 348 -3.84 -29.15 6.31
C ILE A 348 -5.20 -29.24 5.63
N SER A 349 -5.22 -29.33 4.30
CA SER A 349 -6.45 -29.51 3.54
C SER A 349 -7.17 -30.78 3.96
N ALA A 350 -6.49 -31.93 4.01
CA ALA A 350 -7.10 -33.21 4.38
C ALA A 350 -7.71 -33.17 5.78
N ILE A 351 -6.97 -32.66 6.78
CA ILE A 351 -7.50 -32.53 8.15
C ILE A 351 -8.70 -31.59 8.15
N SER A 352 -8.53 -30.35 7.67
CA SER A 352 -9.58 -29.32 7.72
C SER A 352 -10.87 -29.73 7.01
N THR A 353 -10.79 -30.37 5.84
CA THR A 353 -11.98 -30.80 5.09
C THR A 353 -12.64 -32.02 5.69
N THR A 354 -11.86 -32.99 6.21
CA THR A 354 -12.42 -34.27 6.68
C THR A 354 -13.16 -34.08 8.00
N ILE A 355 -12.57 -33.35 8.94
CA ILE A 355 -13.19 -33.07 10.25
C ILE A 355 -13.89 -31.70 10.31
N GLY A 356 -14.02 -30.99 9.19
CA GLY A 356 -14.81 -29.76 9.07
C GLY A 356 -14.39 -28.65 10.05
N ILE A 357 -13.09 -28.34 10.10
CA ILE A 357 -12.53 -27.25 10.93
C ILE A 357 -11.85 -26.19 10.08
N ARG A 358 -11.62 -25.01 10.65
CA ARG A 358 -10.80 -23.97 10.00
C ARG A 358 -9.34 -24.47 9.85
N PRO A 359 -8.72 -24.29 8.67
CA PRO A 359 -7.28 -24.52 8.50
C PRO A 359 -6.39 -23.80 9.52
N LEU A 360 -6.82 -22.61 9.98
CA LEU A 360 -6.13 -21.82 11.02
C LEU A 360 -6.05 -22.54 12.37
N ARG A 361 -6.86 -23.58 12.62
CA ARG A 361 -6.78 -24.39 13.86
C ARG A 361 -5.72 -25.49 13.82
N ILE A 362 -5.04 -25.66 12.69
CA ILE A 362 -3.95 -26.63 12.53
C ILE A 362 -2.63 -25.88 12.58
N GLN A 363 -2.01 -25.92 13.75
CA GLN A 363 -0.84 -25.13 14.10
C GLN A 363 0.41 -25.99 14.24
N ASN A 364 1.58 -25.36 14.25
CA ASN A 364 2.87 -26.04 14.49
C ASN A 364 3.14 -27.27 13.61
N LEU A 365 2.63 -27.28 12.38
CA LEU A 365 2.77 -28.40 11.45
C LEU A 365 4.25 -28.59 11.03
N LYS A 366 4.81 -29.74 11.39
CA LYS A 366 6.16 -30.16 11.04
C LYS A 366 6.12 -31.51 10.32
N VAL A 367 7.03 -31.65 9.37
CA VAL A 367 7.25 -32.89 8.62
C VAL A 367 8.69 -33.30 8.90
N MET A 368 8.85 -34.47 9.48
CA MET A 368 10.13 -35.06 9.83
C MET A 368 10.31 -36.36 9.06
N PHE A 369 11.55 -36.72 8.81
CA PHE A 369 11.90 -37.90 8.02
C PHE A 369 12.64 -38.90 8.89
N GLY A 370 11.96 -39.98 9.28
CA GLY A 370 12.59 -41.14 9.90
C GLY A 370 13.31 -42.01 8.87
N GLU A 371 13.85 -43.15 9.29
CA GLU A 371 14.52 -44.09 8.38
C GLU A 371 13.53 -44.71 7.38
N VAL A 372 12.39 -45.18 7.89
CA VAL A 372 11.36 -45.93 7.14
C VAL A 372 9.99 -45.24 7.09
N GLU A 373 9.87 -44.05 7.64
CA GLU A 373 8.59 -43.34 7.75
C GLU A 373 8.77 -41.82 7.63
N ILE A 374 7.69 -41.17 7.24
CA ILE A 374 7.52 -39.72 7.29
C ILE A 374 6.64 -39.45 8.51
N ILE A 375 7.13 -38.63 9.43
CA ILE A 375 6.41 -38.28 10.66
C ILE A 375 5.86 -36.87 10.49
N VAL A 376 4.55 -36.73 10.61
CA VAL A 376 3.87 -35.43 10.54
C VAL A 376 3.31 -35.09 11.90
N THR A 377 3.77 -34.00 12.50
CA THR A 377 3.28 -33.53 13.80
C THR A 377 2.57 -32.20 13.66
N PHE A 378 1.47 -31.99 14.37
CA PHE A 378 0.76 -30.72 14.40
C PHE A 378 -0.02 -30.56 15.71
N ASP A 379 -0.37 -29.33 16.02
CA ASP A 379 -1.26 -28.97 17.11
C ASP A 379 -2.64 -28.68 16.53
N LEU A 380 -3.68 -29.34 17.04
CA LEU A 380 -5.06 -28.98 16.80
C LEU A 380 -5.52 -28.06 17.94
N THR A 381 -5.94 -26.84 17.65
CA THR A 381 -6.40 -25.87 18.66
C THR A 381 -7.92 -25.88 18.83
N ASP A 382 -8.41 -25.33 19.95
CA ASP A 382 -9.83 -25.02 20.14
C ASP A 382 -10.28 -23.84 19.27
N VAL A 383 -11.57 -23.57 19.29
CA VAL A 383 -12.20 -22.34 18.82
C VAL A 383 -11.67 -21.18 19.65
N ALA A 384 -11.54 -20.00 19.05
CA ALA A 384 -11.14 -18.82 19.79
C ALA A 384 -12.10 -18.56 20.98
N PRO A 385 -11.58 -18.19 22.16
CA PRO A 385 -12.42 -17.90 23.33
C PRO A 385 -13.21 -16.59 23.18
N THR A 386 -12.87 -15.79 22.17
CA THR A 386 -13.54 -14.53 21.87
C THR A 386 -14.61 -14.70 20.81
N ILE A 387 -15.77 -14.10 21.06
CA ILE A 387 -16.85 -13.93 20.10
C ILE A 387 -16.48 -12.78 19.17
N GLY A 388 -16.34 -13.06 17.87
CA GLY A 388 -16.10 -12.03 16.85
C GLY A 388 -17.37 -11.37 16.32
N ASP A 389 -17.19 -10.19 15.75
CA ASP A 389 -18.22 -9.21 15.37
C ASP A 389 -18.42 -9.18 13.84
N VAL A 390 -18.78 -10.32 13.26
CA VAL A 390 -19.04 -10.46 11.81
C VAL A 390 -20.46 -10.99 11.58
N LYS A 391 -21.15 -10.42 10.59
CA LYS A 391 -22.59 -10.64 10.33
C LYS A 391 -22.98 -12.12 10.22
N ASP A 392 -22.20 -12.89 9.45
CA ASP A 392 -22.44 -14.30 9.17
C ASP A 392 -21.31 -15.15 9.74
N ARG A 393 -21.07 -15.00 11.06
CA ARG A 393 -19.96 -15.68 11.74
C ARG A 393 -20.02 -17.19 11.53
N LEU A 394 -18.90 -17.75 11.05
CA LEU A 394 -18.75 -19.18 10.94
C LEU A 394 -18.78 -19.81 12.33
N LYS A 395 -19.72 -20.74 12.52
CA LYS A 395 -19.77 -21.58 13.73
C LYS A 395 -18.78 -22.71 13.58
N GLU A 396 -17.79 -22.76 14.46
CA GLU A 396 -16.76 -23.79 14.44
C GLU A 396 -17.15 -25.01 15.27
N LYS A 397 -16.68 -26.18 14.84
CA LYS A 397 -16.81 -27.44 15.58
C LYS A 397 -16.06 -27.36 16.91
N SER A 398 -16.64 -27.83 18.01
CA SER A 398 -15.96 -27.82 19.31
C SER A 398 -14.66 -28.63 19.28
N PHE A 399 -13.69 -28.28 20.12
CA PHE A 399 -12.42 -28.99 20.21
C PHE A 399 -12.56 -30.49 20.48
N SER A 400 -13.36 -30.88 21.48
CA SER A 400 -13.57 -32.29 21.81
C SER A 400 -14.18 -33.09 20.67
N ALA A 401 -15.13 -32.51 19.94
CA ALA A 401 -15.73 -33.15 18.76
C ALA A 401 -14.70 -33.31 17.64
N ALA A 402 -13.92 -32.27 17.34
CA ALA A 402 -12.89 -32.31 16.29
C ALA A 402 -11.79 -33.33 16.59
N VAL A 403 -11.29 -33.37 17.83
CA VAL A 403 -10.28 -34.33 18.29
C VAL A 403 -10.79 -35.77 18.20
N ASN A 404 -11.98 -36.04 18.75
CA ASN A 404 -12.53 -37.39 18.78
C ASN A 404 -12.82 -37.90 17.36
N GLU A 405 -13.36 -37.05 16.49
CA GLU A 405 -13.64 -37.41 15.10
C GLU A 405 -12.35 -37.74 14.34
N LEU A 406 -11.29 -36.95 14.52
CA LEU A 406 -10.00 -37.24 13.88
C LEU A 406 -9.41 -38.56 14.36
N ARG A 407 -9.40 -38.80 15.68
CA ARG A 407 -8.94 -40.07 16.26
C ARG A 407 -9.76 -41.26 15.76
N ASP A 408 -11.08 -41.11 15.66
CA ASP A 408 -11.95 -42.16 15.18
C ASP A 408 -11.68 -42.50 13.70
N LEU A 409 -11.45 -41.49 12.87
CA LEU A 409 -11.07 -41.69 11.46
C LEU A 409 -9.69 -42.35 11.31
N LEU A 410 -8.73 -41.98 12.16
CA LEU A 410 -7.40 -42.60 12.18
C LEU A 410 -7.46 -44.06 12.64
N LYS A 411 -8.22 -44.36 13.70
CA LYS A 411 -8.43 -45.73 14.20
C LYS A 411 -9.14 -46.64 13.20
N LYS A 412 -10.03 -46.09 12.38
CA LYS A 412 -10.75 -46.82 11.33
C LYS A 412 -9.99 -46.88 10.00
N GLU A 413 -8.81 -46.27 9.91
CA GLU A 413 -8.04 -46.12 8.66
C GLU A 413 -8.83 -45.42 7.52
N GLU A 414 -9.77 -44.56 7.90
CA GLU A 414 -10.64 -43.80 6.99
C GLU A 414 -10.08 -42.41 6.66
N PHE A 415 -9.11 -41.92 7.44
CA PHE A 415 -8.44 -40.64 7.15
C PHE A 415 -7.47 -40.79 5.98
N ILE A 416 -7.66 -39.95 4.94
CA ILE A 416 -6.89 -40.01 3.69
C ILE A 416 -6.32 -38.64 3.36
N ILE A 417 -5.00 -38.59 3.12
CA ILE A 417 -4.34 -37.43 2.51
C ILE A 417 -4.19 -37.72 1.01
N THR A 418 -4.85 -36.92 0.17
CA THR A 418 -4.75 -37.05 -1.29
C THR A 418 -3.71 -36.06 -1.82
N ILE A 419 -2.63 -36.58 -2.39
CA ILE A 419 -1.61 -35.77 -3.08
C ILE A 419 -1.87 -35.77 -4.59
N PHE A 420 -1.57 -34.66 -5.24
CA PHE A 420 -1.76 -34.47 -6.67
C PHE A 420 -0.41 -34.20 -7.33
N SER A 421 -0.04 -35.01 -8.32
CA SER A 421 1.13 -34.77 -9.15
C SER A 421 0.78 -33.74 -10.22
N LEU A 422 1.42 -32.57 -10.19
CA LEU A 422 1.21 -31.52 -11.19
C LEU A 422 1.75 -31.91 -12.58
N THR A 423 2.70 -32.85 -12.65
CA THR A 423 3.33 -33.28 -13.90
C THR A 423 2.61 -34.45 -14.57
N SER A 424 2.13 -35.43 -13.80
CA SER A 424 1.42 -36.60 -14.33
C SER A 424 -0.10 -36.51 -14.23
N GLY A 425 -0.65 -35.57 -13.45
CA GLY A 425 -2.08 -35.47 -13.16
C GLY A 425 -2.61 -36.59 -12.26
N GLU A 426 -1.75 -37.50 -11.80
CA GLU A 426 -2.11 -38.62 -10.95
C GLU A 426 -2.42 -38.18 -9.52
N LYS A 427 -3.34 -38.92 -8.90
CA LYS A 427 -3.71 -38.75 -7.48
C LYS A 427 -3.20 -39.95 -6.70
N THR A 428 -2.54 -39.69 -5.57
CA THR A 428 -2.11 -40.74 -4.66
C THR A 428 -2.80 -40.54 -3.31
N ALA A 429 -3.50 -41.58 -2.85
CA ALA A 429 -4.14 -41.60 -1.55
C ALA A 429 -3.19 -42.18 -0.50
N ILE A 430 -2.98 -41.45 0.58
CA ILE A 430 -2.10 -41.83 1.69
C ILE A 430 -2.97 -42.02 2.92
N ARG A 431 -2.80 -43.17 3.58
CA ARG A 431 -3.45 -43.49 4.85
C ARG A 431 -2.40 -43.41 5.96
N PRO A 432 -2.34 -42.31 6.72
CA PRO A 432 -1.47 -42.25 7.87
C PRO A 432 -2.03 -43.08 9.02
N THR A 433 -1.16 -43.53 9.90
CA THR A 433 -1.52 -44.14 11.19
C THR A 433 -1.17 -43.17 12.32
N GLU A 434 -2.00 -43.11 13.36
CA GLU A 434 -1.73 -42.30 14.54
C GLU A 434 -0.53 -42.89 15.32
N MET A 435 0.42 -42.04 15.67
CA MET A 435 1.50 -42.39 16.58
C MET A 435 1.16 -41.91 17.98
N THR A 436 1.31 -42.80 18.96
CA THR A 436 1.31 -42.42 20.37
C THR A 436 2.70 -41.88 20.72
N PHE A 437 2.78 -40.60 21.09
CA PHE A 437 3.96 -40.04 21.74
C PHE A 437 3.68 -39.92 23.24
N ASP A 438 4.53 -40.49 24.07
CA ASP A 438 4.66 -40.00 25.45
C ASP A 438 5.24 -38.58 25.35
N GLU A 439 4.51 -37.57 25.83
CA GLU A 439 5.05 -36.21 25.89
C GLU A 439 6.29 -36.21 26.79
N VAL A 440 7.48 -36.16 26.18
CA VAL A 440 8.70 -35.80 26.90
C VAL A 440 8.59 -34.32 27.24
N LEU A 441 8.01 -34.04 28.39
CA LEU A 441 7.95 -32.73 29.02
C LEU A 441 9.37 -32.21 29.27
N TYR A 442 9.90 -31.43 28.34
CA TYR A 442 11.02 -30.56 28.63
C TYR A 442 10.53 -29.47 29.59
N LYS A 443 10.85 -29.62 30.88
CA LYS A 443 10.62 -28.62 31.93
C LYS A 443 11.37 -27.33 31.59
N THR A 444 10.72 -26.40 30.90
CA THR A 444 11.15 -25.00 30.94
C THR A 444 10.69 -24.40 32.26
N THR A 445 11.65 -24.02 33.09
CA THR A 445 11.47 -23.47 34.43
C THR A 445 10.62 -22.20 34.38
N PRO A 446 9.48 -22.12 35.09
CA PRO A 446 8.71 -20.88 35.13
C PRO A 446 9.44 -19.86 36.00
N ARG A 447 9.91 -18.76 35.40
CA ARG A 447 10.39 -17.60 36.16
C ARG A 447 9.19 -16.76 36.62
N THR A 448 8.85 -16.99 37.90
CA THR A 448 8.36 -16.03 38.91
C THR A 448 7.40 -14.90 38.48
N THR A 449 6.14 -15.10 38.87
CA THR A 449 5.16 -14.19 39.50
C THR A 449 5.50 -12.69 39.68
N TYR A 450 4.51 -11.79 39.49
CA TYR A 450 3.94 -10.96 40.58
C TYR A 450 2.66 -10.16 40.24
N THR A 451 1.87 -10.01 41.32
CA THR A 451 0.82 -9.07 41.79
C THR A 451 -0.43 -8.68 40.98
N LYS A 452 -1.57 -8.81 41.68
CA LYS A 452 -2.97 -8.59 41.28
C LYS A 452 -3.37 -7.11 41.08
N GLY A 453 -2.48 -6.28 40.53
CA GLY A 453 -2.71 -4.83 40.35
C GLY A 453 -2.97 -4.36 38.90
N ALA A 454 -2.86 -5.23 37.90
CA ALA A 454 -2.87 -4.83 36.48
C ALA A 454 -4.18 -5.17 35.73
N MET A 455 -5.32 -5.06 36.42
CA MET A 455 -6.65 -5.26 35.85
C MET A 455 -7.29 -3.90 35.55
N ALA A 456 -7.04 -3.34 34.36
CA ALA A 456 -7.94 -2.47 33.60
C ALA A 456 -7.20 -1.84 32.41
N GLY A 457 -7.73 -2.06 31.20
CA GLY A 457 -7.47 -1.20 30.05
C GLY A 457 -6.32 -1.64 29.15
N LEU A 458 -6.57 -2.59 28.24
CA LEU A 458 -5.69 -2.89 27.10
C LEU A 458 -6.54 -3.37 25.92
N GLY A 459 -7.29 -2.44 25.31
CA GLY A 459 -7.83 -2.56 23.97
C GLY A 459 -7.25 -1.43 23.13
N ILE A 460 -7.18 -1.63 21.82
CA ILE A 460 -6.62 -0.74 20.77
C ILE A 460 -5.26 -1.26 20.24
N GLY A 461 -5.35 -2.23 19.33
CA GLY A 461 -4.37 -2.43 18.26
C GLY A 461 -5.03 -1.99 16.96
N MET A 462 -4.35 -1.12 16.22
CA MET A 462 -4.79 -0.50 14.96
C MET A 462 -5.90 0.55 15.01
N THR A 463 -5.82 1.46 15.98
CA THR A 463 -6.06 2.86 15.65
C THR A 463 -4.78 3.57 15.24
N LEU A 464 -3.60 2.93 15.21
CA LEU A 464 -2.31 3.64 15.12
C LEU A 464 -2.20 4.53 13.87
N LEU A 465 -2.63 4.15 12.67
CA LEU A 465 -2.64 5.11 11.55
C LEU A 465 -3.68 6.24 11.72
N GLY A 466 -4.79 6.01 12.43
CA GLY A 466 -5.78 7.06 12.71
C GLY A 466 -5.46 7.90 13.96
N LEU A 467 -4.72 7.35 14.93
CA LEU A 467 -4.36 7.94 16.22
C LEU A 467 -3.00 8.61 16.15
N ILE A 468 -2.02 8.09 15.39
CA ILE A 468 -0.75 8.80 15.10
C ILE A 468 -1.09 10.15 14.47
N ILE A 469 -2.11 10.17 13.61
CA ILE A 469 -2.56 11.35 12.86
C ILE A 469 -3.49 12.23 13.67
N ALA A 470 -4.48 11.65 14.36
CA ALA A 470 -5.39 12.42 15.21
C ALA A 470 -4.68 13.07 16.42
N LEU A 471 -3.63 12.46 16.99
CA LEU A 471 -2.86 13.08 18.08
C LEU A 471 -1.88 14.15 17.60
N ALA A 472 -1.30 14.03 16.39
CA ALA A 472 -0.50 15.10 15.79
C ALA A 472 -1.32 16.40 15.66
N VAL A 473 -2.58 16.29 15.24
CA VAL A 473 -3.55 17.40 15.18
C VAL A 473 -3.91 17.90 16.58
N SER A 474 -4.09 17.01 17.57
CA SER A 474 -4.52 17.38 18.92
C SER A 474 -3.44 18.10 19.75
N ILE A 475 -2.16 17.78 19.55
CA ILE A 475 -1.05 18.41 20.29
C ILE A 475 -0.83 19.87 19.85
N LYS A 476 -1.11 20.20 18.57
CA LYS A 476 -1.03 21.58 18.06
C LYS A 476 -2.21 22.48 18.46
N VAL A 477 -3.37 21.92 18.83
CA VAL A 477 -4.52 22.72 19.33
C VAL A 477 -4.32 23.16 20.80
N LEU A 478 -3.34 22.58 21.50
CA LEU A 478 -2.99 22.90 22.88
C LEU A 478 -1.68 23.70 23.03
N SER A 479 -1.03 24.07 21.93
CA SER A 479 0.11 25.00 21.85
C SER A 479 -0.27 26.24 21.08
#